data_AF-A0A0D2C3L5-F1
#
_entry.id   AF-A0A0D2C3L5-F1
#
_cell.length_a   1.000
_cell.length_b   1.000
_cell.length_c   1.000
_cell.angle_alpha   90.00
_cell.angle_beta   90.00
_cell.angle_gamma   90.00
#
_symmetry.space_group_name_H-M   'P 1'
#
loop_
_entity.id
_entity.type
_entity.pdbx_description
1 polymer ?
#
loop_
_entity_poly.entity_id
_entity_poly.type
_entity_poly.pdbx_seq_one_letter_code
_entity_poly.pdbx_strand_id
1 'polypeptide(L)'
;MPNRRSRSGCLRCRKVSRKCDEEKPTCGRCARLSVACDYQPRLIWRNATASRSEHRVAVVLESAPKRTSRPQSNLGSTRPDACTEQTVTDLEGVREEDEESVLLNRHESRTPSPLPAPPHNENRASNAPYRAEASGSSGSLPGPAPPSVKIINLLGWKSVKGMSTDDFGTFQEFISHGQRGLHFSTEPNNPFMDDLLRKCQRSATVTAAVLSFQASQNGNHGSLVKFDKVINRYRQAFSIDDVESLTAAGGLICCTSMHLGYSWTFHIPKMVRLGQHAGLTIRRVGENASTMLEAIATIDLDAWVIGRQTKTSHVWYRWCMGGSGVEPISNLPRSLLDLIAAASAGVDCSNEVMQWSPSTGLLETSSVAKRHIWQAYALATRLFLHQKKIAVLEGDTAIAALTHCLTQHITSFRSASALNPAFNARMTLWPLFVAGEHFADDLTRFFIRRALADAAMNQHSRSENAVGTILEETWARNARGDMVTTDMVAREQNIEVGIW
;
A
#
# COMPACT_ATOMS: atom_id res chain seq x y z
N MET A 1 -39.99 36.98 -13.43
CA MET A 1 -39.36 35.68 -13.77
C MET A 1 -38.74 35.09 -12.49
N PRO A 2 -39.21 33.95 -11.97
CA PRO A 2 -38.66 33.38 -10.74
C PRO A 2 -37.21 32.95 -10.96
N ASN A 3 -36.31 33.40 -10.09
CA ASN A 3 -34.87 33.18 -10.18
C ASN A 3 -34.53 31.70 -9.94
N ARG A 4 -34.44 30.92 -11.02
CA ARG A 4 -34.09 29.50 -10.98
C ARG A 4 -32.67 29.36 -10.41
N ARG A 5 -32.55 28.83 -9.19
CA ARG A 5 -31.25 28.55 -8.56
C ARG A 5 -30.48 27.56 -9.45
N SER A 6 -29.25 27.91 -9.78
CA SER A 6 -28.42 27.10 -10.68
C SER A 6 -28.08 25.76 -9.99
N ARG A 7 -28.47 24.64 -10.62
CA ARG A 7 -28.31 23.28 -10.05
C ARG A 7 -26.88 22.75 -10.21
N SER A 8 -26.02 23.46 -10.94
CA SER A 8 -24.63 23.07 -11.25
C SER A 8 -23.59 24.12 -10.81
N GLY A 9 -23.98 25.15 -10.07
CA GLY A 9 -23.07 26.20 -9.62
C GLY A 9 -21.95 25.69 -8.71
N CYS A 10 -20.76 26.32 -8.80
CA CYS A 10 -19.61 25.96 -7.97
C CYS A 10 -19.91 26.12 -6.46
N LEU A 11 -19.27 25.30 -5.63
CA LEU A 11 -19.52 25.25 -4.19
C LEU A 11 -19.24 26.58 -3.48
N ARG A 12 -18.30 27.38 -4.00
CA ARG A 12 -17.93 28.67 -3.40
C ARG A 12 -19.04 29.70 -3.59
N CYS A 13 -19.63 29.78 -4.77
CA CYS A 13 -20.79 30.64 -5.02
C CYS A 13 -22.04 30.17 -4.25
N ARG A 14 -22.22 28.86 -4.14
CA ARG A 14 -23.31 28.25 -3.35
C ARG A 14 -23.20 28.56 -1.85
N LYS A 15 -22.01 28.44 -1.25
CA LYS A 15 -21.79 28.73 0.18
C LYS A 15 -22.19 30.14 0.57
N VAL A 16 -21.96 31.11 -0.32
CA VAL A 16 -22.29 32.52 -0.08
C VAL A 16 -23.61 32.94 -0.73
N SER A 17 -24.43 31.96 -1.15
CA SER A 17 -25.76 32.15 -1.73
C SER A 17 -25.83 33.16 -2.90
N ARG A 18 -24.79 33.18 -3.76
CA ARG A 18 -24.77 33.99 -4.99
C ARG A 18 -24.92 33.11 -6.23
N LYS A 19 -25.51 33.69 -7.28
CA LYS A 19 -25.69 33.01 -8.58
C LYS A 19 -24.33 32.73 -9.21
N CYS A 20 -24.14 31.49 -9.66
CA CYS A 20 -22.99 31.07 -10.46
C CYS A 20 -23.39 31.14 -11.94
N ASP A 21 -22.48 31.61 -12.78
CA ASP A 21 -22.57 31.58 -14.25
C ASP A 21 -22.16 30.22 -14.84
N GLU A 22 -21.52 29.36 -14.04
CA GLU A 22 -21.22 27.95 -14.36
C GLU A 22 -20.18 27.73 -15.47
N GLU A 23 -19.44 28.78 -15.84
CA GLU A 23 -18.28 28.68 -16.73
C GLU A 23 -17.17 27.80 -16.10
N LYS A 24 -16.54 26.99 -16.96
CA LYS A 24 -15.43 26.10 -16.60
C LYS A 24 -14.17 26.53 -17.37
N PRO A 25 -12.97 26.44 -16.76
CA PRO A 25 -12.64 25.83 -15.47
C PRO A 25 -12.96 26.70 -14.24
N THR A 26 -13.09 28.02 -14.42
CA THR A 26 -13.40 28.96 -13.33
C THR A 26 -14.57 29.86 -13.73
N CYS A 27 -15.51 30.04 -12.82
CA CYS A 27 -16.69 30.88 -13.02
C CYS A 27 -16.34 32.38 -12.91
N GLY A 28 -17.05 33.28 -13.57
CA GLY A 28 -16.63 34.69 -13.73
C GLY A 28 -16.49 35.45 -12.40
N ARG A 29 -17.26 35.06 -11.37
CA ARG A 29 -17.09 35.61 -10.01
C ARG A 29 -15.82 35.10 -9.34
N CYS A 30 -15.54 33.80 -9.46
CA CYS A 30 -14.35 33.20 -8.87
C CYS A 30 -13.08 33.69 -9.58
N ALA A 31 -13.15 33.93 -10.90
CA ALA A 31 -12.07 34.53 -11.68
C ALA A 31 -11.72 35.94 -11.19
N ARG A 32 -12.72 36.81 -10.99
CA ARG A 32 -12.52 38.17 -10.48
C ARG A 32 -11.94 38.23 -9.06
N LEU A 33 -12.23 37.22 -8.25
CA LEU A 33 -11.74 37.09 -6.89
C LEU A 33 -10.44 36.28 -6.79
N SER A 34 -9.88 35.85 -7.93
CA SER A 34 -8.67 35.03 -8.02
C SER A 34 -8.72 33.79 -7.12
N VAL A 35 -9.90 33.16 -7.03
CA VAL A 35 -10.12 31.91 -6.27
C VAL A 35 -10.53 30.78 -7.19
N ALA A 36 -10.01 29.57 -6.95
CA ALA A 36 -10.38 28.40 -7.74
C ALA A 36 -11.83 27.96 -7.49
N CYS A 37 -12.50 27.52 -8.56
CA CYS A 37 -13.81 26.90 -8.49
C CYS A 37 -13.73 25.46 -7.98
N ASP A 38 -14.70 25.07 -7.16
CA ASP A 38 -14.90 23.68 -6.73
C ASP A 38 -16.26 23.20 -7.25
N TYR A 39 -16.23 22.22 -8.15
CA TYR A 39 -17.40 21.61 -8.78
C TYR A 39 -17.61 20.16 -8.34
N GLN A 40 -16.89 19.66 -7.32
CA GLN A 40 -17.01 18.26 -6.89
C GLN A 40 -18.42 17.97 -6.35
N PRO A 41 -19.09 16.89 -6.81
CA PRO A 41 -20.38 16.48 -6.26
C PRO A 41 -20.21 16.00 -4.82
N ARG A 42 -20.98 16.58 -3.89
CA ARG A 42 -21.10 16.08 -2.51
C ARG A 42 -22.42 15.35 -2.35
N LEU A 43 -22.35 14.05 -2.02
CA LEU A 43 -23.51 13.27 -1.62
C LEU A 43 -23.91 13.69 -0.20
N ILE A 44 -25.07 14.35 -0.08
CA ILE A 44 -25.69 14.65 1.21
C ILE A 44 -26.83 13.65 1.37
N TRP A 45 -26.65 12.69 2.28
CA TRP A 45 -27.71 11.78 2.68
C TRP A 45 -28.70 12.54 3.57
N ARG A 46 -29.93 12.70 3.09
CA ARG A 46 -31.07 13.06 3.95
C ARG A 46 -31.62 11.75 4.53
N ASN A 47 -31.68 11.66 5.85
CA ASN A 47 -32.33 10.55 6.52
C ASN A 47 -33.81 10.49 6.08
N ALA A 48 -34.21 9.37 5.48
CA ALA A 48 -35.56 9.15 4.96
C ALA A 48 -36.59 8.83 6.06
N THR A 49 -36.39 9.29 7.30
CA THR A 49 -37.27 8.98 8.44
C THR A 49 -37.93 10.21 9.07
N ALA A 50 -37.90 11.36 8.41
CA ALA A 50 -38.61 12.56 8.87
C ALA A 50 -39.53 13.13 7.77
N SER A 51 -40.51 12.36 7.31
CA SER A 51 -41.72 12.93 6.72
C SER A 51 -42.95 12.05 6.99
N ARG A 52 -43.61 12.28 8.12
CA ARG A 52 -45.08 12.35 8.28
C ARG A 52 -45.45 12.36 9.76
N SER A 53 -45.49 13.56 10.34
CA SER A 53 -46.66 14.08 11.06
C SER A 53 -46.32 15.48 11.58
N GLU A 54 -46.95 16.47 10.97
CA GLU A 54 -47.07 17.81 11.52
C GLU A 54 -47.86 17.74 12.82
N HIS A 55 -47.39 18.39 13.89
CA HIS A 55 -48.23 19.20 14.75
C HIS A 55 -47.47 20.50 15.05
N ARG A 56 -48.14 21.61 14.75
CA ARG A 56 -47.66 22.99 14.86
C ARG A 56 -47.68 23.42 16.33
N VAL A 57 -46.57 23.95 16.84
CA VAL A 57 -46.60 25.06 17.81
C VAL A 57 -45.48 26.03 17.44
N ALA A 58 -45.87 27.28 17.26
CA ALA A 58 -44.99 28.40 16.93
C ALA A 58 -44.03 28.70 18.07
N VAL A 59 -42.75 28.97 17.75
CA VAL A 59 -41.83 29.63 18.69
C VAL A 59 -41.59 31.04 18.18
N VAL A 60 -42.19 31.99 18.87
CA VAL A 60 -41.84 33.42 18.82
C VAL A 60 -40.47 33.60 19.46
N LEU A 61 -39.73 34.53 18.86
CA LEU A 61 -38.37 35.02 19.15
C LEU A 61 -38.14 35.40 20.62
N GLU A 62 -36.89 35.23 21.07
CA GLU A 62 -36.01 36.21 21.77
C GLU A 62 -34.97 35.44 22.61
N SER A 63 -33.79 35.97 22.98
CA SER A 63 -32.83 36.89 22.39
C SER A 63 -31.53 36.72 23.21
N ALA A 64 -30.40 37.16 22.66
CA ALA A 64 -29.06 37.03 23.24
C ALA A 64 -28.90 37.66 24.64
N PRO A 65 -27.92 37.24 25.47
CA PRO A 65 -27.51 38.06 26.60
C PRO A 65 -26.52 39.15 26.14
N LYS A 66 -26.94 40.40 26.33
CA LYS A 66 -26.14 41.61 26.16
C LYS A 66 -25.12 41.77 27.29
N ARG A 67 -23.97 42.29 26.88
CA ARG A 67 -23.00 43.07 27.65
C ARG A 67 -23.65 44.09 28.59
N THR A 68 -23.10 44.20 29.80
CA THR A 68 -23.20 45.41 30.63
C THR A 68 -21.92 46.24 30.49
N SER A 69 -22.10 47.56 30.56
CA SER A 69 -21.14 48.62 30.22
C SER A 69 -20.45 49.24 31.45
N ARG A 70 -19.17 49.55 31.27
CA ARG A 70 -18.34 50.72 31.71
C ARG A 70 -18.79 51.63 32.87
N PRO A 71 -17.77 52.25 33.52
CA PRO A 71 -17.63 53.72 33.53
C PRO A 71 -16.37 54.20 32.78
N GLN A 72 -16.41 55.46 32.33
CA GLN A 72 -15.41 56.18 31.51
C GLN A 72 -14.39 56.99 32.34
N SER A 73 -13.26 57.27 31.67
CA SER A 73 -12.36 58.46 31.70
C SER A 73 -10.90 58.01 31.82
N ASN A 74 -9.87 58.52 31.12
CA ASN A 74 -9.73 59.63 30.17
C ASN A 74 -8.44 59.44 29.33
N LEU A 75 -8.49 59.92 28.08
CA LEU A 75 -7.50 60.67 27.26
C LEU A 75 -6.00 60.29 27.14
N GLY A 76 -5.51 60.38 25.89
CA GLY A 76 -4.10 60.62 25.51
C GLY A 76 -3.52 59.53 24.59
N SER A 77 -3.74 59.56 23.26
CA SER A 77 -2.95 60.30 22.25
C SER A 77 -1.46 59.98 22.26
N THR A 78 -0.99 59.14 21.32
CA THR A 78 -0.06 59.49 20.22
C THR A 78 0.48 58.21 19.55
N ARG A 79 0.23 58.09 18.25
CA ARG A 79 1.13 57.47 17.25
C ARG A 79 1.98 58.63 16.66
N PRO A 80 3.13 58.42 15.97
CA PRO A 80 3.21 57.49 14.84
C PRO A 80 4.62 56.92 14.50
N ASP A 81 4.67 56.21 13.35
CA ASP A 81 5.83 56.00 12.47
C ASP A 81 6.92 54.99 12.93
N ALA A 82 7.59 54.20 12.10
CA ALA A 82 7.64 54.07 10.64
C ALA A 82 8.10 52.65 10.24
N CYS A 83 7.88 52.37 8.95
CA CYS A 83 8.41 51.29 8.12
C CYS A 83 9.93 51.35 7.96
N THR A 84 10.63 50.21 7.93
CA THR A 84 11.77 50.02 7.00
C THR A 84 12.07 48.53 6.78
N GLU A 85 11.99 48.10 5.52
CA GLU A 85 12.70 46.94 4.98
C GLU A 85 14.20 47.29 4.88
N GLN A 86 15.09 46.32 5.12
CA GLN A 86 16.27 46.13 4.28
C GLN A 86 16.99 44.80 4.55
N THR A 87 17.13 44.06 3.45
CA THR A 87 18.10 43.03 3.08
C THR A 87 19.56 43.37 3.41
N VAL A 88 20.36 42.39 3.85
CA VAL A 88 21.77 42.14 3.40
C VAL A 88 22.11 40.64 3.51
N THR A 89 22.90 40.23 2.53
CA THR A 89 23.51 38.97 2.05
C THR A 89 24.47 38.18 2.97
N ASP A 90 24.55 36.88 2.67
CA ASP A 90 25.73 35.98 2.51
C ASP A 90 26.93 36.03 3.46
N LEU A 91 27.28 34.85 4.00
CA LEU A 91 28.68 34.39 4.15
C LEU A 91 28.76 32.84 4.01
N GLU A 92 29.47 32.40 2.97
CA GLU A 92 29.96 31.02 2.76
C GLU A 92 31.27 30.76 3.52
N GLY A 93 31.53 29.47 3.78
CA GLY A 93 32.85 28.87 3.55
C GLY A 93 33.60 28.29 4.75
N VAL A 94 33.76 26.95 4.80
CA VAL A 94 35.04 26.24 5.10
C VAL A 94 35.04 24.88 4.38
N ARG A 95 36.12 24.59 3.63
CA ARG A 95 36.52 23.34 2.95
C ARG A 95 37.62 22.63 3.76
N GLU A 96 37.54 21.31 3.94
CA GLU A 96 38.38 20.21 3.36
C GLU A 96 39.81 20.13 3.89
N GLU A 97 40.21 18.92 4.33
CA GLU A 97 41.57 18.36 4.14
C GLU A 97 41.54 16.81 4.22
N ASP A 98 42.34 16.21 3.34
CA ASP A 98 42.50 14.80 2.95
C ASP A 98 43.40 13.97 3.89
N GLU A 99 43.42 12.63 3.75
CA GLU A 99 44.65 11.81 3.75
C GLU A 99 44.44 10.41 3.10
N GLU A 100 45.41 9.99 2.26
CA GLU A 100 45.49 8.69 1.57
C GLU A 100 46.87 8.01 1.75
N SER A 101 46.86 6.68 1.87
CA SER A 101 47.86 5.66 1.46
C SER A 101 49.06 5.30 2.36
N VAL A 102 49.30 3.98 2.56
CA VAL A 102 50.49 3.18 2.14
C VAL A 102 50.24 1.66 2.33
N LEU A 103 50.82 0.88 1.41
CA LEU A 103 50.72 -0.56 1.09
C LEU A 103 51.43 -1.53 2.07
N LEU A 104 51.07 -2.83 2.05
CA LEU A 104 52.02 -3.94 1.77
C LEU A 104 51.36 -5.33 1.59
N ASN A 105 51.97 -6.08 0.66
CA ASN A 105 51.66 -7.41 0.12
C ASN A 105 51.60 -8.57 1.13
N ARG A 106 50.79 -9.60 0.81
CA ARG A 106 51.26 -11.00 0.88
C ARG A 106 50.52 -11.92 -0.12
N HIS A 107 51.28 -12.38 -1.12
CA HIS A 107 50.99 -13.55 -1.93
C HIS A 107 51.11 -14.83 -1.09
N GLU A 108 50.20 -15.79 -1.28
CA GLU A 108 50.56 -17.21 -1.21
C GLU A 108 49.63 -18.06 -2.09
N SER A 109 50.22 -18.64 -3.14
CA SER A 109 49.66 -19.64 -4.02
C SER A 109 49.73 -21.02 -3.36
N ARG A 110 48.70 -21.88 -3.50
CA ARG A 110 48.83 -23.35 -3.53
C ARG A 110 47.55 -24.05 -4.03
N THR A 111 47.75 -24.67 -5.19
CA THR A 111 47.10 -25.76 -5.97
C THR A 111 45.95 -26.64 -5.42
N PRO A 112 45.16 -27.30 -6.33
CA PRO A 112 43.86 -27.95 -6.06
C PRO A 112 43.90 -29.49 -5.99
N SER A 113 42.85 -30.12 -5.43
CA SER A 113 42.30 -31.48 -5.74
C SER A 113 41.29 -31.94 -4.65
N PRO A 114 40.47 -33.00 -4.84
CA PRO A 114 39.58 -33.33 -5.96
C PRO A 114 38.14 -33.73 -5.51
N LEU A 115 37.23 -33.84 -6.48
CA LEU A 115 35.83 -34.32 -6.38
C LEU A 115 35.71 -35.79 -5.92
N PRO A 116 34.58 -36.20 -5.32
CA PRO A 116 34.04 -37.54 -5.44
C PRO A 116 32.78 -37.61 -6.34
N ALA A 117 32.71 -38.69 -7.10
CA ALA A 117 31.68 -39.07 -8.08
C ALA A 117 30.42 -39.69 -7.40
N PRO A 118 29.31 -39.90 -8.14
CA PRO A 118 27.97 -40.16 -7.59
C PRO A 118 27.66 -41.67 -7.46
N PRO A 119 26.64 -42.08 -6.66
CA PRO A 119 26.08 -43.41 -6.79
C PRO A 119 24.80 -43.41 -7.64
N HIS A 120 24.93 -44.08 -8.78
CA HIS A 120 24.07 -45.12 -9.33
C HIS A 120 22.54 -45.05 -9.14
N ASN A 121 21.92 -44.95 -10.31
CA ASN A 121 20.53 -45.21 -10.65
C ASN A 121 20.30 -46.72 -10.81
N GLU A 122 19.35 -47.31 -10.09
CA GLU A 122 18.75 -48.60 -10.45
C GLU A 122 17.27 -48.40 -10.81
N ASN A 123 17.00 -48.52 -12.11
CA ASN A 123 15.69 -48.77 -12.68
C ASN A 123 15.14 -50.13 -12.19
N ARG A 124 13.82 -50.25 -12.02
CA ARG A 124 12.94 -50.90 -13.04
C ARG A 124 11.60 -51.38 -12.46
N ALA A 125 10.55 -50.77 -13.00
CA ALA A 125 9.23 -51.28 -13.42
C ALA A 125 8.53 -52.44 -12.68
N SER A 126 7.23 -52.24 -12.42
CA SER A 126 6.18 -53.26 -12.65
C SER A 126 4.81 -52.60 -12.79
N ASN A 127 4.23 -52.69 -13.99
CA ASN A 127 2.81 -52.48 -14.27
C ASN A 127 2.00 -53.70 -13.80
N ALA A 128 0.77 -53.49 -13.34
CA ALA A 128 -0.51 -54.15 -13.73
C ALA A 128 -1.56 -54.00 -12.59
N PRO A 129 -2.87 -54.29 -12.80
CA PRO A 129 -3.94 -53.31 -12.65
C PRO A 129 -4.91 -53.64 -11.50
N TYR A 130 -5.57 -52.65 -10.91
CA TYR A 130 -6.72 -52.94 -10.04
C TYR A 130 -7.88 -51.97 -10.26
N ARG A 131 -9.03 -52.59 -10.52
CA ARG A 131 -10.37 -52.03 -10.66
C ARG A 131 -11.06 -52.19 -9.29
N ALA A 132 -11.56 -51.11 -8.71
CA ALA A 132 -12.56 -51.10 -7.63
C ALA A 132 -13.15 -49.68 -7.58
N GLU A 133 -14.34 -49.48 -8.13
CA GLU A 133 -15.62 -49.47 -7.41
C GLU A 133 -15.85 -48.17 -6.61
N ALA A 134 -16.90 -47.46 -7.05
CA ALA A 134 -17.39 -46.21 -6.48
C ALA A 134 -18.23 -46.49 -5.24
N SER A 135 -17.90 -45.83 -4.12
CA SER A 135 -18.83 -45.33 -3.10
C SER A 135 -18.03 -44.79 -1.91
N GLY A 136 -18.29 -43.56 -1.47
CA GLY A 136 -17.69 -43.04 -0.24
C GLY A 136 -17.68 -41.52 -0.15
N SER A 137 -18.39 -41.01 0.85
CA SER A 137 -18.61 -39.60 1.20
C SER A 137 -17.42 -38.66 1.03
N SER A 138 -17.70 -37.48 0.48
CA SER A 138 -16.84 -36.30 0.47
C SER A 138 -16.55 -35.80 1.89
N GLY A 139 -15.59 -36.44 2.55
CA GLY A 139 -14.91 -35.91 3.72
C GLY A 139 -13.67 -35.16 3.27
N SER A 140 -13.77 -33.82 3.16
CA SER A 140 -12.60 -32.98 2.98
C SER A 140 -11.67 -33.17 4.19
N LEU A 141 -10.45 -33.65 3.94
CA LEU A 141 -9.40 -33.68 4.95
C LEU A 141 -9.20 -32.26 5.51
N PRO A 142 -9.14 -32.08 6.84
CA PRO A 142 -8.82 -30.78 7.41
C PRO A 142 -7.39 -30.42 7.01
N GLY A 143 -7.24 -29.30 6.30
CA GLY A 143 -5.92 -28.73 6.01
C GLY A 143 -5.15 -28.41 7.31
N PRO A 144 -3.82 -28.24 7.23
CA PRO A 144 -3.02 -27.88 8.39
C PRO A 144 -3.59 -26.62 9.06
N ALA A 145 -3.78 -26.67 10.39
CA ALA A 145 -4.34 -25.56 11.15
C ALA A 145 -3.55 -24.26 10.89
N PRO A 146 -4.23 -23.12 10.67
CA PRO A 146 -3.54 -21.87 10.41
C PRO A 146 -2.64 -21.51 11.62
N PRO A 147 -1.47 -20.91 11.37
CA PRO A 147 -0.46 -20.64 12.40
C PRO A 147 -0.98 -19.75 13.55
N SER A 148 -2.05 -19.01 13.30
CA SER A 148 -2.68 -18.10 14.25
C SER A 148 -3.47 -18.76 15.39
N VAL A 149 -3.74 -20.07 15.33
CA VAL A 149 -4.39 -20.82 16.43
C VAL A 149 -3.51 -20.85 17.69
N LYS A 150 -2.18 -20.86 17.56
CA LYS A 150 -1.27 -20.79 18.71
C LYS A 150 -1.35 -19.44 19.42
N ILE A 151 -1.44 -18.33 18.68
CA ILE A 151 -1.50 -16.96 19.24
C ILE A 151 -2.85 -16.71 19.94
N ILE A 152 -3.97 -17.18 19.36
CA ILE A 152 -5.29 -17.09 20.01
C ILE A 152 -5.28 -17.75 21.40
N ASN A 153 -4.64 -18.92 21.50
CA ASN A 153 -4.53 -19.67 22.75
C ASN A 153 -3.51 -19.05 23.72
N LEU A 154 -2.37 -18.55 23.24
CA LEU A 154 -1.31 -17.91 24.04
C LEU A 154 -1.72 -16.54 24.62
N LEU A 155 -2.44 -15.73 23.84
CA LEU A 155 -2.89 -14.40 24.29
C LEU A 155 -4.22 -14.43 25.06
N GLY A 156 -4.84 -15.61 25.23
CA GLY A 156 -6.07 -15.77 25.98
C GLY A 156 -7.28 -15.07 25.34
N TRP A 157 -7.38 -15.07 24.01
CA TRP A 157 -8.44 -14.40 23.26
C TRP A 157 -9.78 -15.16 23.35
N LYS A 158 -10.34 -15.21 24.58
CA LYS A 158 -11.69 -15.74 24.82
C LYS A 158 -12.77 -14.68 24.56
N SER A 159 -12.39 -13.40 24.56
CA SER A 159 -13.19 -12.23 24.17
C SER A 159 -12.27 -11.00 24.24
N VAL A 160 -12.12 -10.22 23.16
CA VAL A 160 -11.59 -8.86 23.29
C VAL A 160 -12.65 -8.07 24.05
N LYS A 161 -12.34 -7.58 25.26
CA LYS A 161 -13.31 -6.91 26.14
C LYS A 161 -14.14 -5.87 25.37
N GLY A 162 -15.46 -6.03 25.39
CA GLY A 162 -16.41 -5.08 24.79
C GLY A 162 -16.72 -5.30 23.30
N MET A 163 -16.24 -6.38 22.69
CA MET A 163 -16.57 -6.75 21.31
C MET A 163 -17.91 -7.50 21.23
N SER A 164 -18.73 -7.19 20.23
CA SER A 164 -19.98 -7.93 19.96
C SER A 164 -19.70 -9.34 19.42
N THR A 165 -20.66 -10.27 19.47
CA THR A 165 -20.50 -11.62 18.91
C THR A 165 -20.23 -11.59 17.39
N ASP A 166 -20.88 -10.68 16.66
CA ASP A 166 -20.64 -10.47 15.22
C ASP A 166 -19.21 -9.98 14.94
N ASP A 167 -18.76 -8.98 15.70
CA ASP A 167 -17.41 -8.46 15.57
C ASP A 167 -16.37 -9.52 15.97
N PHE A 168 -16.66 -10.36 16.98
CA PHE A 168 -15.77 -11.45 17.37
C PHE A 168 -15.65 -12.51 16.27
N GLY A 169 -16.76 -12.90 15.62
CA GLY A 169 -16.72 -13.79 14.46
C GLY A 169 -15.90 -13.20 13.30
N THR A 170 -16.14 -11.93 12.98
CA THR A 170 -15.34 -11.20 11.96
C THR A 170 -13.85 -11.20 12.33
N PHE A 171 -13.54 -10.99 13.61
CA PHE A 171 -12.15 -10.99 14.08
C PHE A 171 -11.49 -12.37 14.00
N GLN A 172 -12.23 -13.44 14.28
CA GLN A 172 -11.74 -14.81 14.12
C GLN A 172 -11.43 -15.14 12.65
N GLU A 173 -12.26 -14.67 11.70
CA GLU A 173 -11.98 -14.79 10.26
C GLU A 173 -10.70 -14.04 9.86
N PHE A 174 -10.49 -12.84 10.40
CA PHE A 174 -9.26 -12.09 10.17
C PHE A 174 -8.04 -12.90 10.59
N ILE A 175 -8.08 -13.46 11.80
CA ILE A 175 -6.96 -14.20 12.35
C ILE A 175 -6.71 -15.49 11.57
N SER A 176 -7.76 -16.18 11.13
CA SER A 176 -7.65 -17.47 10.45
C SER A 176 -7.12 -17.34 9.02
N HIS A 177 -7.61 -16.37 8.24
CA HIS A 177 -7.19 -16.19 6.84
C HIS A 177 -7.04 -14.73 6.41
N GLY A 178 -7.85 -13.80 6.93
CA GLY A 178 -7.90 -12.42 6.44
C GLY A 178 -6.60 -11.64 6.56
N GLN A 179 -5.79 -11.94 7.57
CA GLN A 179 -4.48 -11.33 7.81
C GLN A 179 -3.50 -11.55 6.66
N ARG A 180 -3.67 -12.61 5.85
CA ARG A 180 -2.87 -12.86 4.64
C ARG A 180 -3.07 -11.79 3.57
N GLY A 181 -4.10 -10.96 3.73
CA GLY A 181 -4.36 -9.73 2.98
C GLY A 181 -3.36 -8.60 3.28
N LEU A 182 -2.69 -8.63 4.44
CA LEU A 182 -1.79 -7.57 4.92
C LEU A 182 -0.31 -7.90 4.77
N HIS A 183 0.04 -9.18 4.61
CA HIS A 183 1.44 -9.60 4.47
C HIS A 183 1.61 -10.87 3.62
N PHE A 184 2.85 -11.06 3.18
CA PHE A 184 3.37 -12.16 2.39
C PHE A 184 4.24 -13.13 3.17
N SER A 185 4.54 -12.85 4.45
CA SER A 185 5.25 -13.80 5.29
C SER A 185 4.55 -15.16 5.32
N THR A 186 5.36 -16.20 5.14
CA THR A 186 4.97 -17.61 5.23
C THR A 186 5.27 -18.20 6.61
N GLU A 187 5.91 -17.41 7.49
CA GLU A 187 6.38 -17.88 8.77
C GLU A 187 5.23 -17.94 9.79
N PRO A 188 5.15 -19.00 10.60
CA PRO A 188 4.12 -19.12 11.65
C PRO A 188 4.14 -17.98 12.67
N ASN A 189 5.32 -17.41 12.91
CA ASN A 189 5.55 -16.31 13.84
C ASN A 189 5.95 -15.07 13.04
N ASN A 190 4.95 -14.29 12.60
CA ASN A 190 5.20 -13.03 11.93
C ASN A 190 5.27 -11.89 12.97
N PRO A 191 6.44 -11.24 13.16
CA PRO A 191 6.58 -10.13 14.12
C PRO A 191 5.60 -8.99 13.90
N PHE A 192 5.23 -8.70 12.65
CA PHE A 192 4.22 -7.69 12.32
C PHE A 192 2.84 -8.07 12.85
N MET A 193 2.44 -9.33 12.70
CA MET A 193 1.15 -9.80 13.22
C MET A 193 1.14 -9.86 14.75
N ASP A 194 2.24 -10.31 15.38
CA ASP A 194 2.35 -10.32 16.84
C ASP A 194 2.23 -8.92 17.44
N ASP A 195 2.82 -7.91 16.79
CA ASP A 195 2.68 -6.51 17.17
C ASP A 195 1.26 -5.99 16.94
N LEU A 196 0.68 -6.25 15.76
CA LEU A 196 -0.67 -5.82 15.42
C LEU A 196 -1.72 -6.39 16.39
N LEU A 197 -1.65 -7.68 16.71
CA LEU A 197 -2.59 -8.34 17.61
C LEU A 197 -2.46 -7.79 19.05
N ARG A 198 -1.23 -7.53 19.53
CA ARG A 198 -1.03 -6.84 20.82
C ARG A 198 -1.66 -5.44 20.83
N LYS A 199 -1.55 -4.69 19.73
CA LYS A 199 -2.19 -3.37 19.57
C LYS A 199 -3.72 -3.46 19.57
N CYS A 200 -4.32 -4.49 18.98
CA CYS A 200 -5.77 -4.73 19.07
C CYS A 200 -6.27 -4.87 20.53
N GLN A 201 -5.47 -5.46 21.42
CA GLN A 201 -5.87 -5.60 22.83
C GLN A 201 -5.93 -4.26 23.58
N ARG A 202 -5.22 -3.24 23.11
CA ARG A 202 -5.03 -1.97 23.82
C ARG A 202 -5.72 -0.79 23.12
N SER A 203 -5.91 -0.87 21.80
CA SER A 203 -6.45 0.20 20.99
C SER A 203 -7.76 -0.22 20.31
N ALA A 204 -8.87 0.38 20.77
CA ALA A 204 -10.17 0.19 20.14
C ALA A 204 -10.19 0.69 18.68
N THR A 205 -9.30 1.63 18.31
CA THR A 205 -9.18 2.15 16.94
C THR A 205 -8.53 1.12 16.02
N VAL A 206 -7.45 0.47 16.47
CA VAL A 206 -6.79 -0.62 15.70
C VAL A 206 -7.75 -1.79 15.53
N THR A 207 -8.44 -2.19 16.60
CA THR A 207 -9.43 -3.26 16.53
C THR A 207 -10.56 -2.94 15.54
N ALA A 208 -11.10 -1.72 15.57
CA ALA A 208 -12.10 -1.29 14.59
C ALA A 208 -11.55 -1.31 13.15
N ALA A 209 -10.27 -0.96 12.95
CA ALA A 209 -9.62 -1.00 11.65
C ALA A 209 -9.45 -2.43 11.11
N VAL A 210 -9.06 -3.38 11.97
CA VAL A 210 -8.98 -4.81 11.62
C VAL A 210 -10.34 -5.36 11.21
N LEU A 211 -11.38 -5.08 12.00
CA LEU A 211 -12.75 -5.49 11.70
C LEU A 211 -13.24 -4.92 10.37
N SER A 212 -12.94 -3.64 10.13
CA SER A 212 -13.29 -2.99 8.87
C SER A 212 -12.56 -3.60 7.67
N PHE A 213 -11.27 -3.90 7.82
CA PHE A 213 -10.47 -4.53 6.79
C PHE A 213 -11.00 -5.93 6.47
N GLN A 214 -11.27 -6.76 7.48
CA GLN A 214 -11.84 -8.08 7.26
C GLN A 214 -13.22 -8.02 6.60
N ALA A 215 -14.10 -7.14 7.09
CA ALA A 215 -15.42 -6.97 6.50
C ALA A 215 -15.34 -6.54 5.02
N SER A 216 -14.35 -5.73 4.64
CA SER A 216 -14.13 -5.33 3.24
C SER A 216 -13.75 -6.51 2.33
N GLN A 217 -13.03 -7.51 2.86
CA GLN A 217 -12.69 -8.73 2.11
C GLN A 217 -13.90 -9.63 1.90
N ASN A 218 -14.92 -9.56 2.77
CA ASN A 218 -16.13 -10.36 2.63
C ASN A 218 -17.17 -9.73 1.68
N GLY A 219 -16.96 -8.48 1.25
CA GLY A 219 -17.84 -7.79 0.29
C GLY A 219 -19.27 -7.51 0.80
N ASN A 220 -19.53 -7.63 2.10
CA ASN A 220 -20.87 -7.45 2.66
C ASN A 220 -21.20 -5.97 2.94
N HIS A 221 -22.49 -5.62 3.04
CA HIS A 221 -22.94 -4.25 3.35
C HIS A 221 -22.44 -3.75 4.73
N GLY A 222 -22.11 -4.66 5.64
CA GLY A 222 -21.52 -4.34 6.93
C GLY A 222 -20.12 -3.71 6.83
N SER A 223 -19.41 -3.93 5.72
CA SER A 223 -18.08 -3.35 5.46
C SER A 223 -18.09 -1.82 5.49
N LEU A 224 -19.07 -1.18 4.85
CA LEU A 224 -19.18 0.29 4.81
C LEU A 224 -19.51 0.88 6.19
N VAL A 225 -20.35 0.19 6.98
CA VAL A 225 -20.70 0.61 8.34
C VAL A 225 -19.48 0.52 9.25
N LYS A 226 -18.72 -0.58 9.17
CA LYS A 226 -17.48 -0.77 9.94
C LYS A 226 -16.40 0.25 9.48
N PHE A 227 -16.35 0.57 8.19
CA PHE A 227 -15.45 1.58 7.63
C PHE A 227 -15.76 3.00 8.12
N ASP A 228 -17.02 3.42 8.10
CA ASP A 228 -17.41 4.73 8.65
C ASP A 228 -17.09 4.84 10.15
N LYS A 229 -17.36 3.77 10.91
CA LYS A 229 -17.03 3.69 12.35
C LYS A 229 -15.54 3.90 12.60
N VAL A 230 -14.65 3.18 11.89
CA VAL A 230 -13.20 3.33 12.12
C VAL A 230 -12.71 4.70 11.69
N ILE A 231 -13.20 5.26 10.58
CA ILE A 231 -12.80 6.60 10.12
C ILE A 231 -13.16 7.67 11.15
N ASN A 232 -14.36 7.61 11.74
CA ASN A 232 -14.79 8.55 12.77
C ASN A 232 -13.95 8.40 14.05
N ARG A 233 -13.66 7.15 14.45
CA ARG A 233 -12.83 6.87 15.61
C ARG A 233 -11.39 7.35 15.43
N TYR A 234 -10.81 7.11 14.24
CA TYR A 234 -9.48 7.57 13.86
C TYR A 234 -9.37 9.10 13.90
N ARG A 235 -10.38 9.82 13.41
CA ARG A 235 -10.42 11.29 13.47
C ARG A 235 -10.56 11.85 14.87
N GLN A 236 -11.19 11.12 15.78
CA GLN A 236 -11.41 11.54 17.17
C GLN A 236 -10.25 11.17 18.10
N ALA A 237 -9.34 10.31 17.64
CA ALA A 237 -8.18 9.91 18.40
C ALA A 237 -7.10 11.01 18.34
N PHE A 238 -7.21 11.97 19.26
CA PHE A 238 -6.31 13.13 19.35
C PHE A 238 -5.16 12.97 20.35
N SER A 239 -4.97 11.79 20.95
CA SER A 239 -3.86 11.55 21.88
C SER A 239 -2.61 11.15 21.10
N ILE A 240 -1.55 11.95 21.27
CA ILE A 240 -0.19 11.67 20.77
C ILE A 240 0.41 10.45 21.50
N ASP A 241 -0.16 10.04 22.63
CA ASP A 241 0.39 9.01 23.51
C ASP A 241 0.36 7.60 22.91
N ASP A 242 -0.32 7.38 21.77
CA ASP A 242 -0.40 6.07 21.09
C ASP A 242 -0.24 6.20 19.55
N VAL A 243 0.80 6.91 19.12
CA VAL A 243 1.12 7.13 17.69
C VAL A 243 1.31 5.82 16.93
N GLU A 244 1.91 4.80 17.53
CA GLU A 244 2.10 3.51 16.85
C GLU A 244 0.76 2.83 16.50
N SER A 245 -0.21 2.84 17.42
CA SER A 245 -1.53 2.26 17.14
C SER A 245 -2.32 3.11 16.14
N LEU A 246 -2.19 4.44 16.20
CA LEU A 246 -2.78 5.30 15.17
C LEU A 246 -2.17 5.01 13.80
N THR A 247 -0.87 4.85 13.74
CA THR A 247 -0.17 4.52 12.49
C THR A 247 -0.62 3.17 11.94
N ALA A 248 -0.74 2.14 12.80
CA ALA A 248 -1.28 0.83 12.42
C ALA A 248 -2.71 0.92 11.89
N ALA A 249 -3.58 1.66 12.60
CA ALA A 249 -4.96 1.88 12.18
C ALA A 249 -5.03 2.63 10.84
N GLY A 250 -4.16 3.62 10.63
CA GLY A 250 -4.04 4.36 9.38
C GLY A 250 -3.64 3.47 8.20
N GLY A 251 -2.66 2.58 8.40
CA GLY A 251 -2.27 1.58 7.39
C GLY A 251 -3.42 0.64 7.03
N LEU A 252 -4.15 0.13 8.03
CA LEU A 252 -5.35 -0.69 7.80
C LEU A 252 -6.48 0.07 7.09
N ILE A 253 -6.64 1.37 7.39
CA ILE A 253 -7.58 2.25 6.69
C ILE A 253 -7.17 2.39 5.22
N CYS A 254 -5.88 2.51 4.90
CA CYS A 254 -5.40 2.50 3.52
C CYS A 254 -5.82 1.22 2.79
N CYS A 255 -5.51 0.05 3.37
CA CYS A 255 -5.86 -1.25 2.78
C CYS A 255 -7.38 -1.42 2.62
N THR A 256 -8.16 -1.01 3.62
CA THR A 256 -9.63 -1.07 3.56
C THR A 256 -10.19 -0.14 2.48
N SER A 257 -9.67 1.09 2.40
CA SER A 257 -10.08 2.08 1.38
C SER A 257 -9.86 1.51 -0.02
N MET A 258 -8.68 0.93 -0.26
CA MET A 258 -8.33 0.27 -1.51
C MET A 258 -9.30 -0.87 -1.87
N HIS A 259 -9.58 -1.79 -0.93
CA HIS A 259 -10.53 -2.90 -1.17
C HIS A 259 -11.94 -2.42 -1.53
N LEU A 260 -12.37 -1.30 -0.94
CA LEU A 260 -13.67 -0.69 -1.21
C LEU A 260 -13.67 0.18 -2.48
N GLY A 261 -12.52 0.38 -3.14
CA GLY A 261 -12.37 1.19 -4.34
C GLY A 261 -12.32 2.70 -4.08
N TYR A 262 -11.98 3.11 -2.85
CA TYR A 262 -11.69 4.51 -2.53
C TYR A 262 -10.22 4.83 -2.74
N SER A 263 -9.92 6.07 -3.12
CA SER A 263 -8.56 6.58 -3.03
C SER A 263 -8.04 6.48 -1.59
N TRP A 264 -6.75 6.25 -1.43
CA TRP A 264 -6.16 5.87 -0.14
C TRP A 264 -4.78 6.48 0.11
N THR A 265 -4.01 6.82 -0.93
CA THR A 265 -2.62 7.30 -0.74
C THR A 265 -2.53 8.63 0.01
N PHE A 266 -3.60 9.44 0.02
CA PHE A 266 -3.67 10.69 0.78
C PHE A 266 -3.59 10.52 2.31
N HIS A 267 -3.75 9.30 2.81
CA HIS A 267 -3.54 8.99 4.22
C HIS A 267 -2.05 8.94 4.58
N ILE A 268 -1.17 8.54 3.65
CA ILE A 268 0.26 8.31 3.90
C ILE A 268 0.97 9.56 4.43
N PRO A 269 0.90 10.76 3.80
CA PRO A 269 1.63 11.92 4.30
C PRO A 269 1.22 12.35 5.71
N LYS A 270 -0.03 12.04 6.12
CA LYS A 270 -0.50 12.32 7.48
C LYS A 270 0.12 11.36 8.49
N MET A 271 0.19 10.07 8.15
CA MET A 271 0.85 9.06 8.99
C MET A 271 2.34 9.34 9.13
N VAL A 272 3.01 9.73 8.04
CA VAL A 272 4.44 10.11 8.07
C VAL A 272 4.68 11.29 9.00
N ARG A 273 3.87 12.36 8.89
CA ARG A 273 3.97 13.51 9.81
C ARG A 273 3.70 13.14 11.26
N LEU A 274 2.72 12.28 11.51
CA LEU A 274 2.41 11.80 12.86
C LEU A 274 3.60 11.05 13.46
N GLY A 275 4.23 10.16 12.68
CA GLY A 275 5.42 9.44 13.12
C GLY A 275 6.61 10.36 13.38
N GLN A 276 6.84 11.34 12.50
CA GLN A 276 7.89 12.35 12.69
C GLN A 276 7.72 13.14 13.99
N HIS A 277 6.50 13.58 14.31
CA HIS A 277 6.21 14.31 15.55
C HIS A 277 6.39 13.45 16.80
N ALA A 278 6.16 12.14 16.70
CA ALA A 278 6.27 11.21 17.81
C ALA A 278 7.69 10.71 18.09
N GLY A 279 8.68 11.19 17.34
CA GLY A 279 10.03 10.65 17.46
C GLY A 279 10.15 9.21 16.98
N LEU A 280 9.26 8.75 16.08
CA LEU A 280 9.56 7.65 15.15
C LEU A 280 10.60 8.19 14.14
N THR A 281 11.71 8.69 14.66
CA THR A 281 12.81 9.28 13.92
C THR A 281 13.65 8.14 13.36
N ILE A 282 13.68 8.08 12.03
CA ILE A 282 14.87 7.96 11.19
C ILE A 282 15.89 6.94 11.70
N ARG A 283 15.96 5.80 11.02
CA ARG A 283 17.00 4.79 11.19
C ARG A 283 18.38 5.44 11.34
N ARG A 284 19.07 5.23 12.46
CA ARG A 284 20.52 5.42 12.53
C ARG A 284 21.17 4.26 11.78
N VAL A 285 22.27 4.51 11.07
CA VAL A 285 23.02 3.45 10.37
C VAL A 285 23.29 2.31 11.36
N GLY A 286 22.78 1.10 11.06
CA GLY A 286 22.95 -0.08 11.91
C GLY A 286 21.76 -0.45 12.81
N GLU A 287 20.73 0.40 12.93
CA GLU A 287 19.50 0.09 13.67
C GLU A 287 18.39 -0.42 12.73
N ASN A 288 17.49 -1.27 13.26
CA ASN A 288 16.30 -1.71 12.53
C ASN A 288 15.21 -0.63 12.65
N ALA A 289 14.60 -0.26 11.53
CA ALA A 289 13.42 0.61 11.56
C ALA A 289 12.28 -0.06 12.35
N SER A 290 11.40 0.74 12.96
CA SER A 290 10.20 0.17 13.58
C SER A 290 9.40 -0.63 12.53
N THR A 291 8.90 -1.81 12.89
CA THR A 291 8.10 -2.66 11.99
C THR A 291 6.91 -1.90 11.38
N MET A 292 6.39 -0.90 12.09
CA MET A 292 5.30 -0.05 11.61
C MET A 292 5.73 0.97 10.55
N LEU A 293 6.93 1.57 10.69
CA LEU A 293 7.47 2.47 9.66
C LEU A 293 7.76 1.68 8.38
N GLU A 294 8.33 0.48 8.51
CA GLU A 294 8.51 -0.45 7.37
C GLU A 294 7.16 -0.79 6.73
N ALA A 295 6.11 -1.03 7.52
CA ALA A 295 4.76 -1.28 6.99
C ALA A 295 4.21 -0.14 6.13
N ILE A 296 4.34 1.11 6.60
CA ILE A 296 3.95 2.29 5.80
C ILE A 296 4.84 2.42 4.58
N ALA A 297 6.14 2.16 4.75
CA ALA A 297 7.13 2.32 3.70
C ALA A 297 6.87 1.39 2.52
N THR A 298 6.51 0.14 2.81
CA THR A 298 6.14 -0.88 1.83
C THR A 298 4.92 -0.45 1.01
N ILE A 299 3.86 0.08 1.65
CA ILE A 299 2.66 0.56 0.92
C ILE A 299 2.85 1.93 0.24
N ASP A 300 3.89 2.69 0.58
CA ASP A 300 4.21 3.98 -0.06
C ASP A 300 5.13 3.83 -1.30
N LEU A 301 5.64 2.64 -1.59
CA LEU A 301 6.45 2.40 -2.78
C LEU A 301 5.67 2.77 -4.05
N ASP A 302 6.20 3.71 -4.83
CA ASP A 302 5.53 4.20 -6.03
C ASP A 302 5.42 3.11 -7.10
N ALA A 303 6.44 2.25 -7.21
CA ALA A 303 6.44 1.09 -8.09
C ALA A 303 5.25 0.15 -7.86
N TRP A 304 4.65 0.16 -6.66
CA TRP A 304 3.60 -0.77 -6.25
C TRP A 304 2.21 -0.14 -6.19
N VAL A 305 2.03 1.08 -6.74
CA VAL A 305 0.74 1.75 -6.79
C VAL A 305 0.41 2.19 -8.22
N ILE A 306 -0.68 1.65 -8.76
CA ILE A 306 -1.21 2.04 -10.08
C ILE A 306 -2.24 3.15 -9.89
N GLY A 307 -2.13 4.22 -10.68
CA GLY A 307 -3.13 5.30 -10.66
C GLY A 307 -3.03 6.16 -9.40
N ARG A 308 -1.84 6.23 -8.79
CA ARG A 308 -1.57 7.03 -7.60
C ARG A 308 -2.08 8.46 -7.78
N GLN A 309 -2.82 8.95 -6.79
CA GLN A 309 -3.48 10.27 -6.77
C GLN A 309 -2.68 11.34 -6.02
N THR A 310 -1.68 10.94 -5.25
CA THR A 310 -0.85 11.86 -4.44
C THR A 310 0.62 11.73 -4.77
N LYS A 311 1.44 12.72 -4.41
CA LYS A 311 2.89 12.58 -4.51
C LYS A 311 3.36 11.53 -3.49
N THR A 312 4.15 10.56 -3.92
CA THR A 312 4.77 9.59 -3.01
C THR A 312 5.69 10.29 -2.00
N SER A 313 5.71 9.75 -0.77
CA SER A 313 6.56 10.28 0.29
C SER A 313 7.96 9.67 0.28
N HIS A 314 8.17 8.62 -0.53
CA HIS A 314 9.39 7.81 -0.60
C HIS A 314 9.87 7.35 0.78
N VAL A 315 8.93 6.88 1.62
CA VAL A 315 9.22 6.59 3.03
C VAL A 315 10.37 5.59 3.19
N TRP A 316 10.38 4.51 2.40
CA TRP A 316 11.45 3.52 2.44
C TRP A 316 12.81 4.13 2.11
N TYR A 317 12.90 4.80 0.96
CA TYR A 317 14.13 5.41 0.46
C TYR A 317 14.72 6.44 1.43
N ARG A 318 13.85 7.19 2.13
CA ARG A 318 14.31 8.24 3.05
C ARG A 318 14.72 7.72 4.43
N TRP A 319 14.09 6.64 4.91
CA TRP A 319 14.15 6.29 6.33
C TRP A 319 14.32 4.80 6.66
N CYS A 320 14.17 3.88 5.70
CA CYS A 320 14.28 2.43 5.93
C CYS A 320 15.51 1.79 5.25
N MET A 321 16.24 2.54 4.42
CA MET A 321 17.36 2.03 3.61
C MET A 321 18.50 1.42 4.43
N GLY A 322 19.04 0.28 4.00
CA GLY A 322 20.28 -0.35 4.45
C GLY A 322 20.09 -1.33 5.62
N GLY A 323 18.87 -1.82 5.83
CA GLY A 323 18.57 -2.89 6.77
C GLY A 323 19.03 -4.25 6.24
N SER A 324 19.14 -5.24 7.14
CA SER A 324 19.52 -6.61 6.78
C SER A 324 18.36 -7.59 6.97
N GLY A 325 18.54 -8.81 6.46
CA GLY A 325 17.53 -9.87 6.55
C GLY A 325 16.30 -9.62 5.68
N VAL A 326 15.20 -10.29 6.04
CA VAL A 326 13.92 -10.26 5.30
C VAL A 326 12.93 -9.37 6.03
N GLU A 327 12.23 -8.52 5.29
CA GLU A 327 11.18 -7.65 5.80
C GLU A 327 9.88 -8.47 6.03
N PRO A 328 9.25 -8.40 7.22
CA PRO A 328 8.14 -9.29 7.59
C PRO A 328 6.83 -9.16 6.79
N ILE A 329 6.60 -8.05 6.11
CA ILE A 329 5.34 -7.78 5.39
C ILE A 329 5.44 -8.25 3.96
N SER A 330 6.39 -7.74 3.19
CA SER A 330 6.65 -8.10 1.80
C SER A 330 7.35 -9.46 1.66
N ASN A 331 7.98 -9.99 2.71
CA ASN A 331 8.80 -11.21 2.67
C ASN A 331 9.93 -11.11 1.61
N LEU A 332 10.42 -9.89 1.38
CA LEU A 332 11.57 -9.60 0.52
C LEU A 332 12.81 -9.27 1.34
N PRO A 333 14.01 -9.55 0.84
CA PRO A 333 15.24 -9.07 1.47
C PRO A 333 15.23 -7.54 1.51
N ARG A 334 15.61 -6.95 2.64
CA ARG A 334 15.66 -5.48 2.78
C ARG A 334 16.59 -4.84 1.75
N SER A 335 17.71 -5.49 1.41
CA SER A 335 18.61 -5.03 0.35
C SER A 335 17.96 -4.97 -1.04
N LEU A 336 16.95 -5.82 -1.30
CA LEU A 336 16.17 -5.74 -2.54
C LEU A 336 15.13 -4.63 -2.48
N LEU A 337 14.46 -4.47 -1.34
CA LEU A 337 13.53 -3.36 -1.11
C LEU A 337 14.22 -2.00 -1.23
N ASP A 338 15.48 -1.91 -0.79
CA ASP A 338 16.31 -0.71 -0.92
C ASP A 338 16.47 -0.32 -2.40
N LEU A 339 16.74 -1.28 -3.26
CA LEU A 339 16.86 -1.06 -4.70
C LEU A 339 15.51 -0.69 -5.34
N ILE A 340 14.42 -1.36 -4.96
CA ILE A 340 13.07 -1.02 -5.42
C ILE A 340 12.68 0.40 -4.99
N ALA A 341 13.04 0.79 -3.77
CA ALA A 341 12.79 2.12 -3.22
C ALA A 341 13.63 3.19 -3.93
N ALA A 342 14.90 2.91 -4.24
CA ALA A 342 15.78 3.78 -5.01
C ALA A 342 15.23 3.98 -6.44
N ALA A 343 14.87 2.90 -7.13
CA ALA A 343 14.22 2.96 -8.44
C ALA A 343 12.91 3.75 -8.39
N SER A 344 12.08 3.53 -7.37
CA SER A 344 10.84 4.29 -7.14
C SER A 344 11.09 5.78 -6.87
N ALA A 345 12.26 6.14 -6.33
CA ALA A 345 12.68 7.51 -6.10
C ALA A 345 13.33 8.18 -7.33
N GLY A 346 13.44 7.47 -8.46
CA GLY A 346 14.06 7.97 -9.67
C GLY A 346 15.57 7.84 -9.70
N VAL A 347 16.17 7.06 -8.80
CA VAL A 347 17.60 6.79 -8.77
C VAL A 347 17.92 5.65 -9.73
N ASP A 348 18.93 5.84 -10.58
CA ASP A 348 19.48 4.75 -11.38
C ASP A 348 20.28 3.81 -10.48
N CYS A 349 19.71 2.63 -10.23
CA CYS A 349 20.34 1.52 -9.53
C CYS A 349 20.41 0.26 -10.42
N SER A 350 20.52 0.45 -11.73
CA SER A 350 20.43 -0.63 -12.73
C SER A 350 21.56 -1.64 -12.61
N ASN A 351 22.79 -1.18 -12.31
CA ASN A 351 23.95 -2.04 -12.10
C ASN A 351 23.82 -2.87 -10.82
N GLU A 352 23.39 -2.23 -9.73
CA GLU A 352 23.21 -2.84 -8.42
C GLU A 352 22.12 -3.91 -8.46
N VAL A 353 20.98 -3.63 -9.11
CA VAL A 353 19.91 -4.61 -9.34
C VAL A 353 20.37 -5.77 -10.23
N MET A 354 21.16 -5.49 -11.27
CA MET A 354 21.66 -6.53 -12.17
C MET A 354 22.56 -7.54 -11.43
N GLN A 355 23.37 -7.05 -10.49
CA GLN A 355 24.32 -7.85 -9.71
C GLN A 355 23.73 -8.35 -8.39
N TRP A 356 22.51 -7.95 -8.06
CA TRP A 356 21.91 -8.26 -6.77
C TRP A 356 21.78 -9.77 -6.58
N SER A 357 22.19 -10.22 -5.41
CA SER A 357 21.94 -11.57 -4.92
C SER A 357 21.67 -11.55 -3.41
N PRO A 358 20.93 -12.53 -2.87
CA PRO A 358 20.77 -12.66 -1.42
C PRO A 358 22.13 -12.87 -0.76
N SER A 359 22.36 -12.25 0.41
CA SER A 359 23.54 -12.53 1.23
C SER A 359 23.68 -14.03 1.52
N THR A 360 24.91 -14.55 1.63
CA THR A 360 25.19 -15.98 1.82
C THR A 360 24.31 -16.65 2.88
N GLY A 361 24.15 -16.04 4.06
CA GLY A 361 23.31 -16.59 5.12
C GLY A 361 21.81 -16.67 4.76
N LEU A 362 21.29 -15.75 3.95
CA LEU A 362 19.92 -15.84 3.42
C LEU A 362 19.82 -16.88 2.31
N LEU A 363 20.87 -17.05 1.50
CA LEU A 363 20.88 -18.03 0.41
C LEU A 363 20.79 -19.47 0.94
N GLU A 364 21.48 -19.75 2.05
CA GLU A 364 21.52 -21.06 2.71
C GLU A 364 20.22 -21.40 3.43
N THR A 365 19.56 -20.40 4.01
CA THR A 365 18.36 -20.60 4.84
C THR A 365 17.04 -20.47 4.06
N SER A 366 17.05 -19.85 2.88
CA SER A 366 15.85 -19.63 2.09
C SER A 366 15.48 -20.82 1.22
N SER A 367 14.18 -21.10 1.12
CA SER A 367 13.66 -22.10 0.20
C SER A 367 13.88 -21.70 -1.25
N VAL A 368 13.97 -22.68 -2.14
CA VAL A 368 14.07 -22.45 -3.60
C VAL A 368 12.94 -21.54 -4.09
N ALA A 369 11.72 -21.74 -3.59
CA ALA A 369 10.57 -20.89 -3.92
C ALA A 369 10.80 -19.42 -3.54
N LYS A 370 11.28 -19.13 -2.32
CA LYS A 370 11.61 -17.76 -1.89
C LYS A 370 12.66 -17.13 -2.83
N ARG A 371 13.67 -17.88 -3.23
CA ARG A 371 14.70 -17.39 -4.16
C ARG A 371 14.13 -17.07 -5.55
N HIS A 372 13.21 -17.88 -6.08
CA HIS A 372 12.57 -17.57 -7.35
C HIS A 372 11.76 -16.28 -7.28
N ILE A 373 10.97 -16.07 -6.22
CA ILE A 373 10.18 -14.84 -6.12
C ILE A 373 11.08 -13.62 -5.90
N TRP A 374 12.15 -13.71 -5.11
CA TRP A 374 13.09 -12.60 -4.96
C TRP A 374 13.77 -12.24 -6.28
N GLN A 375 14.18 -13.23 -7.07
CA GLN A 375 14.74 -12.98 -8.40
C GLN A 375 13.71 -12.35 -9.36
N ALA A 376 12.44 -12.75 -9.26
CA ALA A 376 11.37 -12.12 -10.04
C ALA A 376 11.24 -10.62 -9.70
N TYR A 377 11.32 -10.23 -8.43
CA TYR A 377 11.32 -8.82 -8.04
C TYR A 377 12.55 -8.05 -8.55
N ALA A 378 13.74 -8.66 -8.51
CA ALA A 378 14.93 -8.04 -9.08
C ALA A 378 14.80 -7.80 -10.60
N LEU A 379 14.33 -8.79 -11.35
CA LEU A 379 14.07 -8.66 -12.79
C LEU A 379 12.97 -7.64 -13.10
N ALA A 380 11.88 -7.64 -12.33
CA ALA A 380 10.81 -6.65 -12.46
C ALA A 380 11.32 -5.22 -12.19
N THR A 381 12.25 -5.05 -11.24
CA THR A 381 12.87 -3.73 -10.96
C THR A 381 13.65 -3.21 -12.18
N ARG A 382 14.35 -4.08 -12.92
CA ARG A 382 15.06 -3.69 -14.16
C ARG A 382 14.11 -3.21 -15.25
N LEU A 383 13.02 -3.94 -15.45
CA LEU A 383 11.98 -3.57 -16.42
C LEU A 383 11.29 -2.26 -16.00
N PHE A 384 11.02 -2.08 -14.70
CA PHE A 384 10.48 -0.84 -14.16
C PHE A 384 11.38 0.38 -14.41
N LEU A 385 12.69 0.25 -14.17
CA LEU A 385 13.68 1.31 -14.48
C LEU A 385 13.66 1.70 -15.96
N HIS A 386 13.54 0.72 -16.86
CA HIS A 386 13.40 0.95 -18.30
C HIS A 386 12.08 1.66 -18.63
N GLN A 387 10.96 1.18 -18.09
CA GLN A 387 9.63 1.78 -18.29
C GLN A 387 9.58 3.25 -17.87
N LYS A 388 10.21 3.57 -16.73
CA LYS A 388 10.31 4.95 -16.20
C LYS A 388 11.38 5.78 -16.89
N LYS A 389 12.10 5.22 -17.88
CA LYS A 389 13.19 5.87 -18.63
C LYS A 389 14.32 6.37 -17.72
N ILE A 390 14.56 5.66 -16.63
CA ILE A 390 15.67 5.92 -15.70
C ILE A 390 16.94 5.24 -16.22
N ALA A 391 16.84 3.95 -16.55
CA ALA A 391 17.90 3.17 -17.17
C ALA A 391 17.33 2.34 -18.33
N VAL A 392 17.66 2.74 -19.56
CA VAL A 392 17.05 2.18 -20.76
C VAL A 392 17.81 0.93 -21.21
N LEU A 393 17.12 -0.21 -21.26
CA LEU A 393 17.62 -1.43 -21.89
C LEU A 393 17.77 -1.24 -23.41
N GLU A 394 18.90 -1.65 -23.96
CA GLU A 394 19.19 -1.55 -25.39
C GLU A 394 18.54 -2.69 -26.18
N GLY A 395 17.54 -2.35 -27.00
CA GLY A 395 16.91 -3.24 -27.97
C GLY A 395 15.75 -4.10 -27.41
N ASP A 396 14.77 -4.35 -28.28
CA ASP A 396 13.56 -5.12 -27.95
C ASP A 396 13.87 -6.56 -27.51
N THR A 397 14.99 -7.13 -27.97
CA THR A 397 15.46 -8.46 -27.60
C THR A 397 15.85 -8.56 -26.13
N ALA A 398 16.45 -7.51 -25.55
CA ALA A 398 16.82 -7.47 -24.13
C ALA A 398 15.58 -7.45 -23.23
N ILE A 399 14.57 -6.65 -23.61
CA ILE A 399 13.28 -6.57 -22.91
C ILE A 399 12.58 -7.93 -22.96
N ALA A 400 12.47 -8.52 -24.16
CA ALA A 400 11.84 -9.83 -24.33
C ALA A 400 12.53 -10.93 -23.52
N ALA A 401 13.86 -10.97 -23.50
CA ALA A 401 14.63 -11.93 -22.72
C ALA A 401 14.39 -11.77 -21.21
N LEU A 402 14.38 -10.54 -20.69
CA LEU A 402 14.10 -10.27 -19.28
C LEU A 402 12.67 -10.62 -18.90
N THR A 403 11.68 -10.28 -19.73
CA THR A 403 10.28 -10.66 -19.50
C THR A 403 10.12 -12.18 -19.52
N HIS A 404 10.81 -12.89 -20.40
CA HIS A 404 10.82 -14.36 -20.42
C HIS A 404 11.41 -14.95 -19.13
N CYS A 405 12.59 -14.49 -18.69
CA CYS A 405 13.17 -14.94 -17.42
C CYS A 405 12.26 -14.63 -16.23
N LEU A 406 11.63 -13.43 -16.21
CA LEU A 406 10.70 -13.03 -15.17
C LEU A 406 9.51 -14.00 -15.07
N THR A 407 8.88 -14.32 -16.20
CA THR A 407 7.74 -15.26 -16.24
C THR A 407 8.12 -16.68 -15.83
N GLN A 408 9.33 -17.15 -16.13
CA GLN A 408 9.85 -18.43 -15.63
C GLN A 408 9.95 -18.44 -14.10
N HIS A 409 10.57 -17.42 -13.50
CA HIS A 409 10.68 -17.31 -12.04
C HIS A 409 9.30 -17.23 -11.35
N ILE A 410 8.37 -16.45 -11.92
CA ILE A 410 6.98 -16.38 -11.45
C ILE A 410 6.34 -17.77 -11.50
N THR A 411 6.50 -18.50 -12.61
CA THR A 411 5.94 -19.85 -12.78
C THR A 411 6.47 -20.81 -11.72
N SER A 412 7.79 -20.86 -11.51
CA SER A 412 8.41 -21.71 -10.49
C SER A 412 7.88 -21.42 -9.08
N PHE A 413 7.73 -20.14 -8.71
CA PHE A 413 7.14 -19.79 -7.41
C PHE A 413 5.67 -20.19 -7.32
N ARG A 414 4.87 -19.97 -8.36
CA ARG A 414 3.45 -20.32 -8.37
C ARG A 414 3.23 -21.82 -8.23
N SER A 415 4.02 -22.64 -8.93
CA SER A 415 4.00 -24.10 -8.78
C SER A 415 4.30 -24.52 -7.33
N ALA A 416 5.30 -23.91 -6.69
CA ALA A 416 5.57 -24.17 -5.28
C ALA A 416 4.43 -23.71 -4.35
N SER A 417 3.81 -22.56 -4.64
CA SER A 417 2.69 -22.03 -3.84
C SER A 417 1.41 -22.87 -3.96
N ALA A 418 1.19 -23.51 -5.11
CA ALA A 418 0.08 -24.43 -5.30
C ALA A 418 0.22 -25.71 -4.45
N LEU A 419 1.46 -26.14 -4.20
CA LEU A 419 1.76 -27.31 -3.37
C LEU A 419 1.86 -26.99 -1.88
N ASN A 420 2.15 -25.74 -1.53
CA ASN A 420 2.31 -25.30 -0.15
C ASN A 420 1.54 -24.00 0.12
N PRO A 421 0.36 -24.09 0.77
CA PRO A 421 -0.47 -22.93 1.13
C PRO A 421 0.21 -21.91 2.04
N ALA A 422 1.36 -22.24 2.65
CA ALA A 422 2.15 -21.26 3.39
C ALA A 422 2.60 -20.10 2.50
N PHE A 423 2.93 -20.35 1.22
CA PHE A 423 3.30 -19.29 0.29
C PHE A 423 2.10 -18.44 -0.11
N ASN A 424 2.27 -17.11 -0.05
CA ASN A 424 1.26 -16.18 -0.52
C ASN A 424 1.45 -15.92 -2.02
N ALA A 425 0.60 -16.49 -2.86
CA ALA A 425 0.69 -16.33 -4.32
C ALA A 425 0.60 -14.85 -4.76
N ARG A 426 0.03 -13.97 -3.93
CA ARG A 426 -0.04 -12.52 -4.19
C ARG A 426 1.31 -11.85 -4.28
N MET A 427 2.38 -12.47 -3.77
CA MET A 427 3.75 -12.00 -4.03
C MET A 427 4.04 -11.86 -5.52
N THR A 428 3.33 -12.58 -6.38
CA THR A 428 3.51 -12.49 -7.84
C THR A 428 2.79 -11.31 -8.49
N LEU A 429 1.96 -10.53 -7.79
CA LEU A 429 1.14 -9.47 -8.37
C LEU A 429 1.98 -8.40 -9.08
N TRP A 430 2.92 -7.75 -8.38
CA TRP A 430 3.78 -6.75 -9.01
C TRP A 430 4.67 -7.33 -10.13
N PRO A 431 5.39 -8.46 -9.94
CA PRO A 431 6.14 -9.10 -11.01
C PRO A 431 5.28 -9.44 -12.25
N LEU A 432 4.05 -9.95 -12.06
CA LEU A 432 3.12 -10.24 -13.16
C LEU A 432 2.65 -8.97 -13.86
N PHE A 433 2.38 -7.92 -13.10
CA PHE A 433 1.99 -6.63 -13.64
C PHE A 433 3.09 -6.05 -14.53
N VAL A 434 4.33 -6.00 -14.05
CA VAL A 434 5.48 -5.52 -14.83
C VAL A 434 5.72 -6.39 -16.08
N ALA A 435 5.60 -7.72 -15.96
CA ALA A 435 5.65 -8.59 -17.15
C ALA A 435 4.53 -8.26 -18.16
N GLY A 436 3.35 -7.87 -17.67
CA GLY A 436 2.21 -7.43 -18.47
C GLY A 436 2.39 -6.09 -19.17
N GLU A 437 3.29 -5.25 -18.67
CA GLU A 437 3.64 -4.00 -19.35
C GLU A 437 4.69 -4.20 -20.45
N HIS A 438 5.40 -5.34 -20.45
CA HIS A 438 6.55 -5.62 -21.32
C HIS A 438 6.51 -6.99 -22.01
N PHE A 439 5.33 -7.58 -22.23
CA PHE A 439 5.20 -8.89 -22.87
C PHE A 439 5.66 -8.87 -24.33
N ALA A 440 6.30 -9.96 -24.77
CA ALA A 440 6.86 -10.05 -26.12
C ALA A 440 5.88 -10.69 -27.14
N ASP A 441 4.95 -11.51 -26.67
CA ASP A 441 4.12 -12.37 -27.52
C ASP A 441 2.76 -12.72 -26.88
N ASP A 442 1.83 -13.22 -27.69
CA ASP A 442 0.46 -13.56 -27.28
C ASP A 442 0.39 -14.70 -26.24
N LEU A 443 1.34 -15.64 -26.23
CA LEU A 443 1.38 -16.71 -25.23
C LEU A 443 1.73 -16.14 -23.86
N THR A 444 2.72 -15.24 -23.81
CA THR A 444 3.07 -14.51 -22.59
C THR A 444 1.90 -13.67 -22.09
N ARG A 445 1.20 -12.97 -22.98
CA ARG A 445 -0.02 -12.23 -22.64
C ARG A 445 -1.12 -13.14 -22.05
N PHE A 446 -1.36 -14.30 -22.67
CA PHE A 446 -2.33 -15.27 -22.18
C PHE A 446 -1.96 -15.82 -20.80
N PHE A 447 -0.68 -16.14 -20.58
CA PHE A 447 -0.16 -16.56 -19.28
C PHE A 447 -0.45 -15.51 -18.20
N ILE A 448 -0.13 -14.24 -18.47
CA ILE A 448 -0.33 -13.13 -17.51
C ILE A 448 -1.80 -12.97 -17.17
N ARG A 449 -2.69 -12.98 -18.18
CA ARG A 449 -4.14 -12.92 -17.98
C ARG A 449 -4.62 -14.03 -17.04
N ARG A 450 -4.21 -15.27 -17.31
CA ARG A 450 -4.60 -16.41 -16.47
C ARG A 450 -4.03 -16.30 -15.06
N ALA A 451 -2.76 -15.91 -14.95
CA ALA A 451 -2.07 -15.80 -13.68
C ALA A 451 -2.69 -14.73 -12.76
N LEU A 452 -3.11 -13.59 -13.33
CA LEU A 452 -3.82 -12.54 -12.61
C LEU A 452 -5.24 -12.96 -12.21
N ALA A 453 -5.97 -13.64 -13.09
CA ALA A 453 -7.29 -14.18 -12.77
C ALA A 453 -7.23 -15.14 -11.58
N ASP A 454 -6.29 -16.10 -11.60
CA ASP A 454 -6.06 -17.03 -10.49
C ASP A 454 -5.67 -16.31 -9.18
N ALA A 455 -4.92 -15.21 -9.26
CA ALA A 455 -4.55 -14.41 -8.09
C ALA A 455 -5.77 -13.70 -7.50
N ALA A 456 -6.65 -13.15 -8.35
CA ALA A 456 -7.86 -12.45 -7.96
C ALA A 456 -9.00 -13.37 -7.48
N MET A 457 -9.12 -14.60 -8.02
CA MET A 457 -10.17 -15.57 -7.60
C MET A 457 -10.05 -15.99 -6.13
N ASN A 458 -8.89 -15.80 -5.51
CA ASN A 458 -8.65 -16.17 -4.12
C ASN A 458 -9.14 -15.12 -3.10
N GLN A 459 -9.59 -13.93 -3.53
CA GLN A 459 -10.06 -12.86 -2.62
C GLN A 459 -11.20 -12.04 -3.27
N HIS A 460 -12.28 -11.78 -2.54
CA HIS A 460 -13.45 -11.04 -3.05
C HIS A 460 -13.21 -9.52 -3.15
N SER A 461 -11.96 -9.06 -3.29
CA SER A 461 -11.65 -7.63 -3.35
C SER A 461 -11.93 -7.06 -4.75
N ARG A 462 -12.55 -5.87 -4.81
CA ARG A 462 -12.76 -5.15 -6.08
C ARG A 462 -11.44 -4.64 -6.67
N SER A 463 -10.43 -4.44 -5.84
CA SER A 463 -9.12 -3.88 -6.20
C SER A 463 -8.26 -4.85 -7.00
N GLU A 464 -8.15 -6.13 -6.61
CA GLU A 464 -7.27 -7.08 -7.31
C GLU A 464 -7.76 -7.40 -8.73
N ASN A 465 -9.08 -7.37 -8.96
CA ASN A 465 -9.67 -7.45 -10.29
C ASN A 465 -9.30 -6.26 -11.19
N ALA A 466 -9.03 -5.09 -10.60
CA ALA A 466 -8.73 -3.89 -11.37
C ALA A 466 -7.39 -3.97 -12.12
N VAL A 467 -6.40 -4.71 -11.59
CA VAL A 467 -5.07 -4.84 -12.20
C VAL A 467 -5.17 -5.45 -13.60
N GLY A 468 -5.89 -6.57 -13.72
CA GLY A 468 -6.12 -7.22 -15.01
C GLY A 468 -6.93 -6.34 -15.97
N THR A 469 -7.96 -5.66 -15.47
CA THR A 469 -8.77 -4.73 -16.29
C THR A 469 -7.95 -3.57 -16.84
N ILE A 470 -7.06 -2.97 -16.02
CA ILE A 470 -6.19 -1.87 -16.44
C ILE A 470 -5.23 -2.35 -17.53
N LEU A 471 -4.61 -3.53 -17.37
CA LEU A 471 -3.72 -4.09 -18.39
C LEU A 471 -4.45 -4.36 -19.70
N GLU A 472 -5.62 -5.01 -19.66
CA GLU A 472 -6.39 -5.29 -20.89
C GLU A 472 -6.80 -4.03 -21.64
N GLU A 473 -7.27 -3.02 -20.93
CA GLU A 473 -7.65 -1.75 -21.54
C GLU A 473 -6.43 -1.02 -22.12
N THR A 474 -5.29 -1.05 -21.41
CA THR A 474 -4.02 -0.49 -21.89
C THR A 474 -3.56 -1.18 -23.17
N TRP A 475 -3.59 -2.52 -23.20
CA TRP A 475 -3.24 -3.31 -24.38
C TRP A 475 -4.18 -3.01 -25.56
N ALA A 476 -5.49 -2.94 -25.31
CA ALA A 476 -6.48 -2.65 -26.34
C ALA A 476 -6.30 -1.24 -26.95
N ARG A 477 -5.98 -0.24 -26.12
CA ARG A 477 -5.69 1.13 -26.56
C ARG A 477 -4.39 1.23 -27.36
N ASN A 478 -3.32 0.60 -26.86
CA ASN A 478 -2.03 0.63 -27.54
C ASN A 478 -2.07 -0.13 -28.87
N ALA A 479 -2.85 -1.20 -28.98
CA ALA A 479 -3.10 -1.88 -30.25
C ALA A 479 -3.82 -1.00 -31.29
N ARG A 480 -4.56 0.04 -30.85
CA ARG A 480 -5.19 1.04 -31.72
C ARG A 480 -4.30 2.27 -32.01
N GLY A 481 -3.14 2.35 -31.37
CA GLY A 481 -2.19 3.46 -31.55
C GLY A 481 -2.32 4.60 -30.52
N ASP A 482 -3.13 4.45 -29.47
CA ASP A 482 -3.38 5.53 -28.49
C ASP A 482 -2.16 5.85 -27.58
N MET A 483 -1.14 4.97 -27.53
CA MET A 483 0.10 5.10 -26.74
C MET A 483 -0.11 5.56 -25.28
N VAL A 484 -1.00 4.86 -24.56
CA VAL A 484 -1.32 5.14 -23.15
C VAL A 484 -0.50 4.28 -22.19
N THR A 485 -0.35 4.78 -20.96
CA THR A 485 0.21 4.02 -19.83
C THR A 485 -0.90 3.44 -18.95
N THR A 486 -0.59 2.38 -18.21
CA THR A 486 -1.48 1.78 -17.20
C THR A 486 -1.93 2.80 -16.16
N ASP A 487 -1.01 3.66 -15.72
CA ASP A 487 -1.24 4.79 -14.83
C ASP A 487 -2.27 5.80 -15.39
N MET A 488 -2.21 6.12 -16.69
CA MET A 488 -3.20 7.00 -17.33
C MET A 488 -4.58 6.35 -17.36
N VAL A 489 -4.67 5.09 -17.78
CA VAL A 489 -5.91 4.33 -17.83
C VAL A 489 -6.56 4.25 -16.44
N ALA A 490 -5.77 3.95 -15.41
CA ALA A 490 -6.26 3.89 -14.03
C ALA A 490 -6.81 5.24 -13.55
N ARG A 491 -6.10 6.36 -13.81
CA ARG A 491 -6.55 7.70 -13.40
C ARG A 491 -7.83 8.13 -14.11
N GLU A 492 -7.98 7.85 -15.41
CA GLU A 492 -9.21 8.14 -16.16
C GLU A 492 -10.42 7.39 -15.60
N GLN A 493 -10.20 6.17 -15.09
CA GLN A 493 -11.24 5.35 -14.46
C GLN A 493 -11.43 5.64 -12.97
N ASN A 494 -10.70 6.61 -12.40
CA ASN A 494 -10.65 6.89 -10.96
C ASN A 494 -10.29 5.67 -10.10
N ILE A 495 -9.40 4.81 -10.61
CA ILE A 495 -8.89 3.64 -9.91
C ILE A 495 -7.53 4.00 -9.29
N GLU A 496 -7.39 3.72 -8.01
CA GLU A 496 -6.12 3.77 -7.29
C GLU A 496 -5.93 2.43 -6.56
N VAL A 497 -4.97 1.62 -7.01
CA VAL A 497 -4.78 0.26 -6.51
C VAL A 497 -3.32 -0.03 -6.19
N GLY A 498 -3.13 -0.76 -5.11
CA GLY A 498 -1.87 -1.34 -4.69
C GLY A 498 -1.67 -2.75 -5.22
N ILE A 499 -0.43 -3.07 -5.61
CA ILE A 499 -0.05 -4.38 -6.16
C ILE A 499 1.05 -5.07 -5.34
N TRP A 500 1.04 -4.81 -4.03
CA TRP A 500 1.98 -5.33 -3.03
C TRP A 500 1.42 -6.46 -2.17
#